data_AF-A0A5E4ASG2-F1
#
_entry.id   AF-A0A5E4ASG2-F1
#
_cell.length_a   1.000
_cell.length_b   1.000
_cell.length_c   1.000
_cell.angle_alpha   90.00
_cell.angle_beta   90.00
_cell.angle_gamma   90.00
#
_symmetry.space_group_name_H-M   'P 1'
#
loop_
_entity.id
_entity.type
_entity.pdbx_description
1 polymer ?
#
loop_
_entity_poly.entity_id
_entity_poly.type
_entity_poly.pdbx_seq_one_letter_code
_entity_poly.pdbx_strand_id
1 'polypeptide(L)'
;MHQTMHFQLCGIWILITLSNGQNTVTCTENGWSPPLKCIRIKTCSKNDIEIKNGFLSESDFIYNLNKVTQYKCKPGYVTEDGNTSGSITCLQDGWSAQPSCVKSCDMPAFENAKTKSNATWFKLNDKLDYECNVGFENRFKRAKGSIVCQDNGWSHIPTCYERECRIPKMGKFLMADPKKDKYKVGDLLKFSCRSGLTRVGPDSVQCYHFGWSPDIPICKGEYLSFCCKYDD
;
A
#
# COMPACT_ATOMS: atom_id res chain seq x y z
N MET A 1 -63.85 18.75 25.33
CA MET A 1 -62.74 17.78 25.21
C MET A 1 -61.85 18.22 24.06
N HIS A 2 -60.74 18.90 24.34
CA HIS A 2 -59.72 19.17 23.31
C HIS A 2 -58.83 17.93 23.21
N GLN A 3 -59.09 17.10 22.20
CA GLN A 3 -58.18 16.01 21.84
C GLN A 3 -57.14 16.56 20.87
N THR A 4 -55.95 16.86 21.38
CA THR A 4 -54.75 17.04 20.57
C THR A 4 -54.32 15.64 20.11
N MET A 5 -54.80 15.18 18.95
CA MET A 5 -54.34 13.91 18.38
C MET A 5 -53.04 14.11 17.60
N HIS A 6 -51.96 13.50 18.09
CA HIS A 6 -50.78 13.23 17.29
C HIS A 6 -51.16 12.16 16.24
N PHE A 7 -51.27 12.56 14.96
CA PHE A 7 -51.48 11.61 13.87
C PHE A 7 -50.20 10.84 13.60
N GLN A 8 -50.18 9.59 14.03
CA GLN A 8 -49.20 8.60 13.63
C GLN A 8 -49.76 7.87 12.40
N LEU A 9 -49.37 8.32 11.20
CA LEU A 9 -49.73 7.66 9.94
C LEU A 9 -48.48 7.11 9.25
N CYS A 10 -48.43 5.77 9.21
CA CYS A 10 -47.65 4.89 8.36
C CYS A 10 -46.52 5.51 7.51
N GLY A 11 -45.28 5.38 8.01
CA GLY A 11 -44.07 5.12 7.20
C GLY A 11 -43.55 6.19 6.23
N ILE A 12 -44.31 7.26 5.96
CA ILE A 12 -43.91 8.33 5.04
C ILE A 12 -44.16 9.65 5.77
N TRP A 13 -43.11 10.45 5.95
CA TRP A 13 -43.20 11.77 6.56
C TRP A 13 -44.10 12.67 5.70
N ILE A 14 -45.36 12.83 6.10
CA ILE A 14 -46.33 13.72 5.44
C ILE A 14 -46.38 15.01 6.27
N LEU A 15 -46.08 16.15 5.63
CA LEU A 15 -46.36 17.44 6.22
C LEU A 15 -47.83 17.78 5.95
N ILE A 16 -48.58 18.06 7.02
CA ILE A 16 -49.97 18.52 6.94
C ILE A 16 -49.95 20.05 7.12
N THR A 17 -50.40 20.80 6.12
CA THR A 17 -50.53 22.26 6.23
C THR A 17 -51.99 22.69 6.18
N LEU A 18 -52.34 23.67 7.02
CA LEU A 18 -53.66 24.30 7.05
C LEU A 18 -53.67 25.46 6.06
N SER A 19 -54.67 25.50 5.18
CA SER A 19 -54.89 26.67 4.32
C SER A 19 -55.29 27.88 5.18
N ASN A 20 -54.75 29.06 4.86
CA ASN A 20 -55.09 30.37 5.46
C ASN A 20 -54.49 30.71 6.84
N GLY A 21 -53.40 30.08 7.28
CA GLY A 21 -52.71 30.50 8.52
C GLY A 21 -53.50 30.25 9.81
N GLN A 22 -54.54 29.43 9.75
CA GLN A 22 -55.21 28.90 10.94
C GLN A 22 -54.33 27.82 11.59
N ASN A 23 -54.31 27.78 12.93
CA ASN A 23 -53.60 26.76 13.70
C ASN A 23 -54.53 25.63 14.20
N THR A 24 -55.81 25.69 13.87
CA THR A 24 -56.84 24.78 14.36
C THR A 24 -57.65 24.21 13.20
N VAL A 25 -57.98 22.94 13.35
CA VAL A 25 -58.64 22.11 12.34
C VAL A 25 -59.76 21.36 13.07
N THR A 26 -60.95 21.34 12.47
CA THR A 26 -62.14 20.77 13.10
C THR A 26 -62.59 19.54 12.32
N CYS A 27 -62.82 18.43 13.02
CA CYS A 27 -63.43 17.24 12.45
C CYS A 27 -64.95 17.48 12.35
N THR A 28 -65.50 17.47 11.14
CA THR A 28 -66.93 17.62 10.86
C THR A 28 -67.49 16.30 10.30
N GLU A 29 -68.81 16.18 10.19
CA GLU A 29 -69.46 15.01 9.56
C GLU A 29 -69.00 14.77 8.11
N ASN A 30 -68.50 15.80 7.44
CA ASN A 30 -67.98 15.75 6.07
C ASN A 30 -66.43 15.65 6.00
N GLY A 31 -65.77 15.38 7.13
CA GLY A 31 -64.31 15.30 7.25
C GLY A 31 -63.66 16.55 7.86
N TRP A 32 -62.34 16.67 7.71
CA TRP A 32 -61.57 17.79 8.27
C TRP A 32 -61.84 19.10 7.54
N SER A 33 -62.16 20.14 8.31
CA SER A 33 -62.34 21.50 7.82
C SER A 33 -61.38 22.46 8.55
N PRO A 34 -60.53 23.21 7.82
CA PRO A 34 -60.36 23.19 6.36
C PRO A 34 -59.74 21.87 5.85
N PRO A 35 -59.92 21.52 4.55
CA PRO A 35 -59.33 20.32 3.97
C PRO A 35 -57.81 20.29 4.12
N LEU A 36 -57.30 19.21 4.71
CA LEU A 36 -55.87 19.01 4.90
C LEU A 36 -55.18 18.73 3.56
N LYS A 37 -54.13 19.50 3.23
CA LYS A 37 -53.28 19.21 2.08
C LYS A 37 -52.11 18.33 2.51
N CYS A 38 -52.03 17.14 1.95
CA CYS A 38 -50.87 16.28 2.10
C CYS A 38 -49.80 16.69 1.09
N ILE A 39 -48.66 17.19 1.57
CA ILE A 39 -47.52 17.49 0.69
C ILE A 39 -46.56 16.32 0.76
N ARG A 40 -46.26 15.72 -0.39
CA ARG A 40 -45.22 14.70 -0.50
C ARG A 40 -43.86 15.37 -0.34
N ILE A 41 -43.18 15.10 0.78
CA ILE A 41 -41.82 15.58 0.99
C ILE A 41 -40.89 14.83 0.04
N LYS A 42 -40.04 15.57 -0.67
CA LYS A 42 -38.99 14.99 -1.50
C LYS A 42 -37.93 14.36 -0.58
N THR A 43 -37.71 13.08 -0.78
CA THR A 43 -36.79 12.25 0.00
C THR A 43 -36.06 11.30 -0.93
N CYS A 44 -34.89 10.84 -0.51
CA CYS A 44 -34.10 9.83 -1.20
C CYS A 44 -34.06 8.55 -0.37
N SER A 45 -34.14 7.38 -1.00
CA SER A 45 -33.98 6.09 -0.30
C SER A 45 -32.55 5.61 -0.37
N LYS A 46 -32.09 4.94 0.69
CA LYS A 46 -30.84 4.17 0.69
C LYS A 46 -30.80 3.09 -0.39
N ASN A 47 -31.96 2.54 -0.76
CA ASN A 47 -32.04 1.48 -1.77
C ASN A 47 -31.85 2.01 -3.21
N ASP A 48 -32.01 3.32 -3.41
CA ASP A 48 -31.84 3.95 -4.73
C ASP A 48 -30.37 4.21 -5.07
N ILE A 49 -29.44 3.87 -4.16
CA ILE A 49 -28.01 4.09 -4.33
C ILE A 49 -27.23 2.80 -4.11
N GLU A 50 -26.37 2.50 -5.09
CA GLU A 50 -25.36 1.45 -4.97
C GLU A 50 -23.96 2.07 -4.90
N ILE A 51 -23.21 1.81 -3.83
CA ILE A 51 -21.83 2.27 -3.67
C ILE A 51 -20.91 1.07 -3.90
N LYS A 52 -20.42 0.91 -5.12
CA LYS A 52 -19.47 -0.17 -5.44
C LYS A 52 -18.24 -0.03 -4.55
N ASN A 53 -17.90 -1.12 -3.84
CA ASN A 53 -16.79 -1.16 -2.87
C ASN A 53 -16.89 -0.12 -1.74
N GLY A 54 -18.09 0.33 -1.39
CA GLY A 54 -18.34 1.22 -0.27
C GLY A 54 -19.69 0.98 0.39
N PHE A 55 -20.06 1.84 1.33
CA PHE A 55 -21.33 1.81 2.05
C PHE A 55 -21.64 3.18 2.66
N LEU A 56 -22.93 3.49 2.83
CA LEU A 56 -23.35 4.66 3.62
C LEU A 56 -23.00 4.44 5.10
N SER A 57 -22.40 5.44 5.73
CA SER A 57 -21.97 5.37 7.14
C SER A 57 -23.17 5.37 8.11
N GLU A 58 -24.27 6.01 7.71
CA GLU A 58 -25.48 6.11 8.52
C GLU A 58 -26.43 4.91 8.30
N SER A 59 -27.21 4.60 9.34
CA SER A 59 -28.21 3.52 9.34
C SER A 59 -29.57 3.92 8.77
N ASP A 60 -29.79 5.21 8.51
CA ASP A 60 -31.06 5.72 7.99
C ASP A 60 -31.40 5.12 6.62
N PHE A 61 -32.69 4.92 6.37
CA PHE A 61 -33.19 4.40 5.10
C PHE A 61 -33.79 5.49 4.20
N ILE A 62 -34.17 6.63 4.78
CA ILE A 62 -34.84 7.75 4.12
C ILE A 62 -34.11 9.03 4.49
N TYR A 63 -33.79 9.83 3.48
CA TYR A 63 -33.04 11.07 3.63
C TYR A 63 -33.85 12.24 3.09
N ASN A 64 -34.01 13.29 3.91
CA ASN A 64 -34.73 14.50 3.52
C ASN A 64 -33.97 15.27 2.43
N LEU A 65 -34.69 16.05 1.62
CA LEU A 65 -34.09 16.96 0.66
C LEU A 65 -33.00 17.84 1.32
N ASN A 66 -31.87 18.01 0.64
CA ASN A 66 -30.65 18.70 1.08
C ASN A 66 -29.91 18.04 2.26
N LYS A 67 -30.34 16.87 2.75
CA LYS A 67 -29.57 16.10 3.73
C LYS A 67 -28.27 15.62 3.08
N VAL A 68 -27.15 16.01 3.69
CA VAL A 68 -25.82 15.50 3.38
C VAL A 68 -25.53 14.30 4.29
N THR A 69 -25.09 13.20 3.70
CA THR A 69 -24.70 11.98 4.41
C THR A 69 -23.32 11.53 3.95
N GLN A 70 -22.59 10.83 4.82
CA GLN A 70 -21.23 10.38 4.55
C GLN A 70 -21.23 8.90 4.13
N TYR A 71 -20.51 8.57 3.07
CA TYR A 71 -20.20 7.19 2.71
C TYR A 71 -18.74 6.86 3.01
N LYS A 72 -18.45 5.59 3.24
CA LYS A 72 -17.11 5.05 3.45
C LYS A 72 -16.78 4.02 2.40
N CYS A 73 -15.56 4.05 1.91
CA CYS A 73 -15.01 3.00 1.07
C CYS A 73 -14.59 1.81 1.94
N LYS A 74 -14.69 0.61 1.37
CA LYS A 74 -14.19 -0.62 2.00
C LYS A 74 -12.64 -0.58 2.07
N PRO A 75 -12.02 -1.35 2.98
CA PRO A 75 -10.56 -1.44 3.03
C PRO A 75 -9.93 -1.79 1.67
N GLY A 76 -8.86 -1.08 1.30
CA GLY A 76 -8.21 -1.19 -0.01
C GLY A 76 -8.91 -0.44 -1.15
N TYR A 77 -9.86 0.45 -0.81
CA TYR A 77 -10.51 1.36 -1.75
C TYR A 77 -10.57 2.77 -1.16
N VAL A 78 -10.53 3.77 -2.04
CA VAL A 78 -10.61 5.20 -1.71
C VAL A 78 -11.48 5.94 -2.72
N THR A 79 -11.90 7.16 -2.41
CA THR A 79 -12.53 8.07 -3.36
C THR A 79 -11.54 8.44 -4.48
N GLU A 80 -12.02 9.04 -5.56
CA GLU A 80 -11.16 9.51 -6.66
C GLU A 80 -10.05 10.48 -6.21
N ASP A 81 -10.31 11.21 -5.11
CA ASP A 81 -9.39 12.17 -4.48
C ASP A 81 -8.49 11.53 -3.42
N GLY A 82 -8.61 10.23 -3.15
CA GLY A 82 -7.77 9.50 -2.22
C GLY A 82 -8.24 9.44 -0.76
N ASN A 83 -9.48 9.82 -0.48
CA ASN A 83 -10.03 9.77 0.87
C ASN A 83 -10.72 8.42 1.14
N THR A 84 -10.79 8.01 2.40
CA THR A 84 -11.52 6.78 2.80
C THR A 84 -13.04 6.99 2.90
N SER A 85 -13.48 8.25 2.84
CA SER A 85 -14.89 8.64 2.88
C SER A 85 -15.16 9.85 2.02
N GLY A 86 -16.42 10.01 1.62
CA GLY A 86 -16.92 11.21 0.96
C GLY A 86 -18.36 11.49 1.35
N SER A 87 -18.91 12.58 0.82
CA SER A 87 -20.30 12.99 1.06
C SER A 87 -21.18 12.79 -0.16
N ILE A 88 -22.45 12.49 0.09
CA ILE A 88 -23.50 12.52 -0.92
C ILE A 88 -24.71 13.26 -0.38
N THR A 89 -25.43 13.95 -1.26
CA THR A 89 -26.55 14.81 -0.89
C THR A 89 -27.83 14.34 -1.55
N CYS A 90 -28.94 14.33 -0.82
CA CYS A 90 -30.26 14.13 -1.42
C CYS A 90 -30.73 15.41 -2.11
N LEU A 91 -30.79 15.41 -3.44
CA LEU A 91 -31.22 16.51 -4.29
C LEU A 91 -32.67 16.31 -4.78
N GLN A 92 -33.19 17.28 -5.51
CA GLN A 92 -34.58 17.29 -5.97
C GLN A 92 -34.88 16.16 -6.96
N ASP A 93 -33.86 15.74 -7.72
CA ASP A 93 -33.90 14.68 -8.73
C ASP A 93 -33.33 13.34 -8.22
N GLY A 94 -33.10 13.21 -6.91
CA GLY A 94 -32.52 12.03 -6.28
C GLY A 94 -31.14 12.31 -5.68
N TRP A 95 -30.33 11.28 -5.47
CA TRP A 95 -28.98 11.44 -4.93
C TRP A 95 -28.08 12.27 -5.87
N SER A 96 -27.16 13.03 -5.29
CA SER A 96 -26.07 13.67 -6.05
C SER A 96 -25.18 12.64 -6.75
N ALA A 97 -24.18 13.10 -7.51
CA ALA A 97 -23.26 12.24 -8.27
C ALA A 97 -22.87 10.96 -7.50
N GLN A 98 -23.03 9.81 -8.16
CA GLN A 98 -22.91 8.52 -7.51
C GLN A 98 -21.46 8.30 -7.03
N PRO A 99 -21.26 7.97 -5.74
CA PRO A 99 -19.94 7.80 -5.18
C PRO A 99 -19.22 6.60 -5.79
N SER A 100 -17.94 6.81 -6.13
CA SER A 100 -17.06 5.78 -6.68
C SER A 100 -15.91 5.52 -5.71
N CYS A 101 -15.76 4.26 -5.30
CA CYS A 101 -14.61 3.80 -4.54
C CYS A 101 -13.69 2.99 -5.47
N VAL A 102 -12.51 3.53 -5.76
CA VAL A 102 -11.50 2.93 -6.64
C VAL A 102 -10.50 2.14 -5.83
N LYS A 103 -9.98 1.05 -6.43
CA LYS A 103 -8.97 0.20 -5.80
C LYS A 103 -7.71 1.01 -5.54
N SER A 104 -7.16 0.87 -4.34
CA SER A 104 -5.91 1.53 -3.96
C SER A 104 -5.00 0.64 -3.11
N CYS A 105 -3.75 1.07 -3.03
CA CYS A 105 -2.76 0.56 -2.11
C CYS A 105 -2.20 1.72 -1.28
N ASP A 106 -2.08 1.52 0.03
CA ASP A 106 -1.43 2.49 0.92
C ASP A 106 0.09 2.46 0.75
N MET A 107 0.79 3.50 1.22
CA MET A 107 2.25 3.48 1.30
C MET A 107 2.72 2.24 2.09
N PRO A 108 3.51 1.33 1.48
CA PRO A 108 3.97 0.13 2.17
C PRO A 108 5.02 0.46 3.22
N ALA A 109 5.20 -0.43 4.18
CA ALA A 109 6.36 -0.42 5.04
C ALA A 109 7.62 -0.80 4.25
N PHE A 110 8.72 -0.09 4.50
CA PHE A 110 10.02 -0.38 3.90
C PHE A 110 10.95 -0.98 4.95
N GLU A 111 11.63 -2.07 4.60
CA GLU A 111 12.63 -2.71 5.43
C GLU A 111 13.99 -2.61 4.76
N ASN A 112 14.90 -1.83 5.36
CA ASN A 112 16.21 -1.47 4.80
C ASN A 112 16.13 -0.83 3.40
N ALA A 113 15.04 -0.12 3.13
CA ALA A 113 14.79 0.56 1.87
C ALA A 113 14.15 1.93 2.11
N LYS A 114 14.17 2.77 1.08
CA LYS A 114 13.55 4.09 1.06
C LYS A 114 12.95 4.37 -0.31
N THR A 115 11.91 5.21 -0.33
CA THR A 115 11.37 5.79 -1.55
C THR A 115 11.51 7.31 -1.53
N LYS A 116 11.46 7.94 -2.70
CA LYS A 116 11.38 9.39 -2.85
C LYS A 116 9.93 9.89 -2.96
N SER A 117 8.96 8.98 -3.09
CA SER A 117 7.56 9.35 -3.19
C SER A 117 7.04 9.89 -1.86
N ASN A 118 6.32 11.00 -1.93
CA ASN A 118 5.59 11.59 -0.79
C ASN A 118 4.10 11.22 -0.79
N ALA A 119 3.65 10.43 -1.78
CA ALA A 119 2.26 9.98 -1.86
C ALA A 119 1.94 8.99 -0.74
N THR A 120 0.75 9.09 -0.15
CA THR A 120 0.31 8.19 0.92
C THR A 120 -0.49 6.99 0.42
N TRP A 121 -0.96 7.05 -0.83
CA TRP A 121 -1.77 6.04 -1.48
C TRP A 121 -1.52 6.02 -2.99
N PHE A 122 -1.90 4.94 -3.64
CA PHE A 122 -1.61 4.65 -5.05
C PHE A 122 -2.81 3.96 -5.70
N LYS A 123 -3.15 4.34 -6.94
CA LYS A 123 -4.22 3.72 -7.73
C LYS A 123 -3.79 2.35 -8.25
N LEU A 124 -4.77 1.54 -8.65
CA LEU A 124 -4.50 0.28 -9.34
C LEU A 124 -3.57 0.51 -10.54
N ASN A 125 -2.56 -0.36 -10.69
CA ASN A 125 -1.47 -0.31 -11.66
C ASN A 125 -0.42 0.80 -11.45
N ASP A 126 -0.56 1.66 -10.45
CA ASP A 126 0.51 2.59 -10.10
C ASP A 126 1.77 1.84 -9.66
N LYS A 127 2.92 2.39 -10.02
CA LYS A 127 4.24 1.86 -9.74
C LYS A 127 4.95 2.72 -8.71
N LEU A 128 5.50 2.09 -7.68
CA LEU A 128 6.32 2.74 -6.67
C LEU A 128 7.75 2.21 -6.73
N ASP A 129 8.68 3.10 -7.06
CA ASP A 129 10.11 2.81 -7.07
C ASP A 129 10.70 2.99 -5.66
N TYR A 130 11.65 2.11 -5.32
CA TYR A 130 12.37 2.14 -4.05
C TYR A 130 13.85 1.84 -4.25
N GLU A 131 14.65 2.30 -3.30
CA GLU A 131 16.10 2.11 -3.23
C GLU A 131 16.46 1.49 -1.90
N CYS A 132 17.23 0.39 -1.94
CA CYS A 132 17.79 -0.22 -0.75
C CYS A 132 18.83 0.70 -0.10
N ASN A 133 18.93 0.63 1.22
CA ASN A 133 19.98 1.30 1.96
C ASN A 133 21.37 0.79 1.55
N VAL A 134 22.41 1.58 1.81
CA VAL A 134 23.80 1.21 1.50
C VAL A 134 24.14 -0.11 2.20
N GLY A 135 24.70 -1.07 1.46
CA GLY A 135 25.00 -2.41 1.99
C GLY A 135 23.85 -3.41 1.85
N PHE A 136 22.69 -3.02 1.33
CA PHE A 136 21.55 -3.91 1.11
C PHE A 136 21.24 -4.11 -0.38
N GLU A 137 20.50 -5.17 -0.70
CA GLU A 137 20.00 -5.51 -2.03
C GLU A 137 18.63 -6.18 -1.97
N ASN A 138 17.81 -6.00 -3.01
CA ASN A 138 16.52 -6.69 -3.10
C ASN A 138 16.70 -8.18 -3.46
N ARG A 139 15.60 -8.93 -3.53
CA ARG A 139 15.58 -10.37 -3.91
C ARG A 139 16.25 -10.69 -5.26
N PHE A 140 16.45 -9.69 -6.12
CA PHE A 140 17.09 -9.81 -7.42
C PHE A 140 18.54 -9.31 -7.43
N LYS A 141 19.15 -9.09 -6.26
CA LYS A 141 20.52 -8.58 -6.09
C LYS A 141 20.76 -7.20 -6.71
N ARG A 142 19.76 -6.32 -6.62
CA ARG A 142 19.81 -4.95 -7.13
C ARG A 142 19.61 -3.95 -6.00
N ALA A 143 20.27 -2.80 -6.10
CA ALA A 143 20.10 -1.69 -5.15
C ALA A 143 18.76 -0.97 -5.32
N LYS A 144 18.10 -1.09 -6.48
CA LYS A 144 16.83 -0.44 -6.79
C LYS A 144 15.81 -1.48 -7.23
N GLY A 145 14.55 -1.22 -6.92
CA GLY A 145 13.43 -2.05 -7.31
C GLY A 145 12.15 -1.24 -7.46
N SER A 146 11.07 -1.94 -7.81
CA SER A 146 9.77 -1.33 -7.97
C SER A 146 8.66 -2.31 -7.64
N ILE A 147 7.60 -1.82 -7.03
CA ILE A 147 6.37 -2.56 -6.76
C ILE A 147 5.23 -1.93 -7.57
N VAL A 148 4.16 -2.70 -7.79
CA VAL A 148 2.98 -2.25 -8.55
C VAL A 148 1.74 -2.55 -7.72
N CYS A 149 0.80 -1.60 -7.64
CA CYS A 149 -0.46 -1.81 -6.96
C CYS A 149 -1.37 -2.69 -7.83
N GLN A 150 -1.81 -3.83 -7.29
CA GLN A 150 -2.63 -4.83 -7.97
C GLN A 150 -3.97 -4.99 -7.25
N ASP A 151 -4.86 -5.81 -7.81
CA ASP A 151 -6.19 -6.07 -7.22
C ASP A 151 -6.12 -6.64 -5.80
N ASN A 152 -5.04 -7.38 -5.50
CA ASN A 152 -4.79 -7.99 -4.18
C ASN A 152 -3.82 -7.17 -3.30
N GLY A 153 -3.56 -5.91 -3.66
CA GLY A 153 -2.58 -5.06 -2.98
C GLY A 153 -1.25 -4.97 -3.74
N TRP A 154 -0.15 -4.65 -3.05
CA TRP A 154 1.15 -4.53 -3.70
C TRP A 154 1.67 -5.86 -4.24
N SER A 155 2.32 -5.81 -5.41
CA SER A 155 2.88 -7.00 -6.08
C SER A 155 3.91 -7.77 -5.24
N HIS A 156 4.55 -7.09 -4.29
CA HIS A 156 5.37 -7.67 -3.23
C HIS A 156 5.71 -6.58 -2.20
N ILE A 157 6.22 -7.00 -1.03
CA ILE A 157 6.74 -6.09 -0.01
C ILE A 157 8.15 -5.63 -0.42
N PRO A 158 8.49 -4.33 -0.35
CA PRO A 158 9.81 -3.81 -0.69
C PRO A 158 10.83 -4.06 0.44
N THR A 159 11.22 -5.34 0.59
CA THR A 159 12.23 -5.78 1.56
C THR A 159 13.60 -5.87 0.90
N CYS A 160 14.61 -5.26 1.51
CA CYS A 160 16.01 -5.40 1.14
C CYS A 160 16.79 -6.18 2.19
N TYR A 161 17.71 -7.03 1.72
CA TYR A 161 18.53 -7.93 2.51
C TYR A 161 19.98 -7.44 2.54
N GLU A 162 20.66 -7.68 3.64
CA GLU A 162 22.08 -7.37 3.77
C GLU A 162 22.85 -8.09 2.65
N ARG A 163 23.76 -7.38 1.98
CA ARG A 163 24.59 -7.97 0.94
C ARG A 163 25.50 -9.02 1.56
N GLU A 164 25.54 -10.18 0.91
CA GLU A 164 26.40 -11.29 1.30
C GLU A 164 27.45 -11.52 0.21
N CYS A 165 28.71 -11.63 0.61
CA CYS A 165 29.73 -12.19 -0.26
C CYS A 165 29.67 -13.72 -0.18
N ARG A 166 29.82 -14.37 -1.34
CA ARG A 166 30.04 -15.83 -1.40
C ARG A 166 31.52 -16.10 -1.56
N ILE A 167 31.96 -17.30 -1.17
CA ILE A 167 33.34 -17.70 -1.41
C ILE A 167 33.66 -17.53 -2.91
N PRO A 168 34.73 -16.82 -3.28
CA PRO A 168 35.06 -16.59 -4.68
C PRO A 168 35.47 -17.91 -5.35
N LYS A 169 35.43 -17.97 -6.68
CA LYS A 169 36.03 -19.08 -7.41
C LYS A 169 37.55 -18.98 -7.26
N MET A 170 38.15 -19.95 -6.57
CA MET A 170 39.57 -19.96 -6.24
C MET A 170 40.33 -21.00 -7.08
N GLY A 171 41.63 -20.75 -7.31
CA GLY A 171 42.52 -21.75 -7.90
C GLY A 171 42.71 -22.96 -6.98
N LYS A 172 42.97 -24.14 -7.56
CA LYS A 172 43.07 -25.44 -6.87
C LYS A 172 44.04 -25.45 -5.67
N PHE A 173 45.06 -24.60 -5.71
CA PHE A 173 46.12 -24.53 -4.71
C PHE A 173 45.95 -23.41 -3.68
N LEU A 174 44.92 -22.58 -3.85
CA LEU A 174 44.60 -21.49 -2.93
C LEU A 174 43.63 -22.01 -1.87
N MET A 175 43.97 -21.77 -0.61
CA MET A 175 43.19 -22.16 0.56
C MET A 175 42.69 -20.89 1.25
N ALA A 176 41.41 -20.86 1.60
CA ALA A 176 40.79 -19.72 2.26
C ALA A 176 40.26 -20.10 3.65
N ASP A 177 40.35 -19.16 4.60
CA ASP A 177 39.91 -19.29 5.98
C ASP A 177 39.33 -17.96 6.51
N PRO A 178 38.19 -17.95 7.23
CA PRO A 178 37.34 -19.10 7.57
C PRO A 178 36.55 -19.61 6.37
N LYS A 179 36.24 -20.91 6.29
CA LYS A 179 35.36 -21.47 5.24
C LYS A 179 33.88 -21.38 5.65
N LYS A 180 33.23 -20.32 5.19
CA LYS A 180 31.77 -20.14 5.28
C LYS A 180 31.14 -20.15 3.89
N ASP A 181 29.86 -20.54 3.81
CA ASP A 181 29.09 -20.45 2.56
C ASP A 181 28.76 -18.99 2.20
N LYS A 182 28.65 -18.14 3.22
CA LYS A 182 28.26 -16.73 3.14
C LYS A 182 29.06 -15.91 4.12
N TYR A 183 29.40 -14.69 3.70
CA TYR A 183 30.15 -13.71 4.47
C TYR A 183 29.40 -12.39 4.45
N LYS A 184 29.38 -11.69 5.57
CA LYS A 184 28.74 -10.39 5.71
C LYS A 184 29.69 -9.27 5.33
N VAL A 185 29.15 -8.09 5.02
CA VAL A 185 29.98 -6.90 4.83
C VAL A 185 30.84 -6.66 6.08
N GLY A 186 32.14 -6.46 5.88
CA GLY A 186 33.15 -6.35 6.93
C GLY A 186 33.89 -7.66 7.25
N ASP A 187 33.37 -8.82 6.85
CA ASP A 187 34.07 -10.09 7.06
C ASP A 187 35.39 -10.12 6.27
N LEU A 188 36.43 -10.69 6.89
CA LEU A 188 37.74 -10.92 6.29
C LEU A 188 37.90 -12.39 5.90
N LEU A 189 38.43 -12.62 4.70
CA LEU A 189 38.79 -13.93 4.18
C LEU A 189 40.29 -13.96 3.92
N LYS A 190 41.02 -14.79 4.68
CA LYS A 190 42.48 -14.93 4.58
C LYS A 190 42.84 -16.05 3.61
N PHE A 191 43.95 -15.87 2.90
CA PHE A 191 44.43 -16.82 1.90
C PHE A 191 45.82 -17.38 2.22
N SER A 192 45.98 -18.67 1.96
CA SER A 192 47.25 -19.38 2.00
C SER A 192 47.41 -20.28 0.78
N CYS A 193 48.64 -20.59 0.41
CA CYS A 193 48.93 -21.53 -0.67
C CYS A 193 49.24 -22.91 -0.11
N ARG A 194 48.93 -23.97 -0.88
CA ARG A 194 49.41 -25.31 -0.55
C ARG A 194 50.95 -25.32 -0.46
N SER A 195 51.48 -26.25 0.33
CA SER A 195 52.92 -26.40 0.56
C SER A 195 53.72 -26.41 -0.76
N GLY A 196 54.84 -25.69 -0.78
CA GLY A 196 55.71 -25.56 -1.95
C GLY A 196 55.30 -24.50 -2.99
N LEU A 197 54.31 -23.65 -2.67
CA LEU A 197 53.86 -22.57 -3.56
C LEU A 197 53.88 -21.23 -2.83
N THR A 198 54.17 -20.17 -3.58
CA THR A 198 54.28 -18.80 -3.09
C THR A 198 53.02 -18.00 -3.46
N ARG A 199 52.44 -17.32 -2.47
CA ARG A 199 51.28 -16.43 -2.65
C ARG A 199 51.72 -15.12 -3.32
N VAL A 200 51.04 -14.73 -4.39
CA VAL A 200 51.22 -13.45 -5.08
C VAL A 200 49.93 -12.65 -4.96
N GLY A 201 49.99 -11.47 -4.32
CA GLY A 201 48.84 -10.60 -4.07
C GLY A 201 48.64 -10.29 -2.58
N PRO A 202 47.40 -9.95 -2.16
CA PRO A 202 47.06 -9.65 -0.76
C PRO A 202 46.91 -10.92 0.10
N ASP A 203 47.16 -10.82 1.41
CA ASP A 203 47.04 -11.95 2.35
C ASP A 203 45.59 -12.23 2.75
N SER A 204 44.74 -11.21 2.61
CA SER A 204 43.34 -11.23 2.96
C SER A 204 42.54 -10.29 2.07
N VAL A 205 41.24 -10.55 1.97
CA VAL A 205 40.28 -9.69 1.30
C VAL A 205 39.11 -9.45 2.24
N GLN A 206 38.48 -8.28 2.12
CA GLN A 206 37.32 -7.90 2.92
C GLN A 206 36.06 -7.88 2.06
N CYS A 207 34.95 -8.35 2.61
CA CYS A 207 33.66 -8.26 1.97
C CYS A 207 33.15 -6.82 2.10
N TYR A 208 33.03 -6.11 0.99
CA TYR A 208 32.40 -4.80 0.93
C TYR A 208 31.00 -4.89 0.34
N HIS A 209 30.26 -3.79 0.41
CA HIS A 209 28.95 -3.68 -0.25
C HIS A 209 29.02 -3.93 -1.76
N PHE A 210 30.18 -3.85 -2.41
CA PHE A 210 30.37 -4.13 -3.83
C PHE A 210 31.04 -5.49 -4.12
N GLY A 211 31.28 -6.31 -3.09
CA GLY A 211 31.96 -7.61 -3.20
C GLY A 211 33.32 -7.63 -2.52
N TRP A 212 34.11 -8.67 -2.83
CA TRP A 212 35.45 -8.84 -2.26
C TRP A 212 36.43 -7.81 -2.82
N SER A 213 37.22 -7.20 -1.94
CA SER A 213 38.34 -6.33 -2.32
C SER A 213 39.44 -6.41 -1.26
N PRO A 214 40.74 -6.32 -1.62
CA PRO A 214 41.29 -6.27 -2.98
C PRO A 214 41.09 -7.58 -3.78
N ASP A 215 41.63 -7.65 -5.01
CA ASP A 215 41.53 -8.84 -5.86
C ASP A 215 42.13 -10.10 -5.20
N ILE A 216 41.52 -11.25 -5.47
CA ILE A 216 41.90 -12.53 -4.88
C ILE A 216 43.34 -12.91 -5.29
N PRO A 217 44.23 -13.29 -4.35
CA PRO A 217 45.61 -13.65 -4.66
C PRO A 217 45.69 -14.97 -5.44
N ILE A 218 46.84 -15.22 -6.06
CA ILE A 218 47.15 -16.47 -6.77
C ILE A 218 48.35 -17.18 -6.12
N CYS A 219 48.44 -18.49 -6.33
CA CYS A 219 49.60 -19.29 -5.92
C CYS A 219 50.47 -19.60 -7.14
N LYS A 220 51.77 -19.33 -7.06
CA LYS A 220 52.76 -19.70 -8.08
C LYS A 220 53.77 -20.69 -7.52
N GLY A 221 54.19 -21.66 -8.33
CA GLY A 221 55.30 -22.53 -7.98
C GLY A 221 56.64 -21.84 -8.21
N GLU A 222 57.64 -22.20 -7.40
CA GLU A 222 59.03 -21.91 -7.75
C GLU A 222 59.42 -22.78 -8.95
N TYR A 223 59.72 -22.14 -10.08
CA TYR A 223 60.47 -22.83 -11.12
C TYR A 223 61.89 -23.02 -10.56
N LEU A 224 62.24 -24.26 -10.22
CA LEU A 224 63.63 -24.66 -10.08
C LEU A 224 64.29 -24.47 -11.44
N SER A 225 64.86 -23.29 -11.69
CA SER A 225 65.83 -23.11 -12.75
C SER A 225 67.08 -23.87 -12.32
N PHE A 226 67.14 -25.15 -12.67
CA PHE A 226 68.42 -25.85 -12.70
C PHE A 226 69.27 -25.16 -13.77
N CYS A 227 70.09 -24.19 -13.37
CA CYS A 227 71.19 -23.74 -14.19
C CYS A 227 72.14 -24.94 -14.34
N CYS A 228 72.09 -25.62 -15.48
CA CYS A 228 73.13 -26.55 -15.86
C CYS A 228 74.43 -25.75 -15.97
N LYS A 229 75.29 -25.84 -14.96
CA LYS A 229 76.72 -25.58 -15.17
C LYS A 229 77.25 -26.73 -16.01
N TYR A 230 77.60 -26.43 -17.25
CA TYR A 230 78.59 -27.22 -17.97
C TYR A 230 79.94 -26.89 -17.33
N ASP A 231 80.53 -27.86 -16.64
CA ASP A 231 81.93 -27.84 -16.29
C ASP A 231 82.69 -28.56 -17.43
N ASP A 232 83.50 -27.80 -18.17
CA ASP A 232 84.58 -28.32 -19.04
C ASP A 232 85.90 -28.36 -18.26
#